data_AF-A0A924NMQ9-F1
#
_entry.id   AF-A0A924NMQ9-F1
#
_cell.length_a   1.000
_cell.length_b   1.000
_cell.length_c   1.000
_cell.angle_alpha   90.00
_cell.angle_beta   90.00
_cell.angle_gamma   90.00
#
_symmetry.space_group_name_H-M   'P 1'
#
loop_
_entity.id
_entity.type
_entity.pdbx_description
1 polymer ?
#
loop_
_entity_poly.entity_id
_entity_poly.type
_entity_poly.pdbx_seq_one_letter_code
_entity_poly.pdbx_strand_id
1 'polypeptide(L)'
;MRLPDPPVPGAPAGQWWPSPVLEPAWLRAHAAELDVVHVHFGFEHRTVEQLRELVAVLRELRLPLVLTLHDLDNPHLSNQLAHAAALDVLVPAAAACLTLTPGAGAETPRRWGVTPTRGPPPHVG
;
A
#
# COMPACT_ATOMS: atom_id res chain seq x y z
N MET A 1 -4.64 -18.99 17.16
CA MET A 1 -3.25 -19.49 17.03
C MET A 1 -2.51 -18.53 16.11
N ARG A 2 -1.51 -17.80 16.61
CA ARG A 2 -0.69 -16.86 15.82
C ARG A 2 0.32 -17.67 15.03
N LEU A 3 0.32 -17.58 13.70
CA LEU A 3 1.40 -18.16 12.91
C LEU A 3 2.70 -17.39 13.20
N PRO A 4 3.84 -18.08 13.30
CA PRO A 4 5.13 -17.41 13.35
C PRO A 4 5.38 -16.68 12.04
N ASP A 5 5.91 -15.47 12.12
CA ASP A 5 6.26 -14.68 10.94
C ASP A 5 7.30 -15.45 10.10
N PRO A 6 7.20 -15.42 8.75
CA PRO A 6 8.16 -16.10 7.90
C PRO A 6 9.57 -15.50 8.10
N PRO A 7 10.63 -16.33 8.11
CA PRO A 7 11.99 -15.83 8.27
C PRO A 7 12.38 -14.94 7.09
N VAL A 8 12.81 -13.71 7.37
CA VAL A 8 13.39 -12.80 6.38
C VAL A 8 14.91 -12.95 6.40
N PRO A 9 15.58 -13.27 5.27
CA PRO A 9 17.04 -13.40 5.23
C PRO A 9 17.73 -12.14 5.77
N GLY A 10 18.54 -12.31 6.83
CA GLY A 10 19.30 -11.21 7.46
C GLY A 10 18.60 -10.49 8.63
N ALA A 11 17.33 -10.80 8.94
CA ALA A 11 16.63 -10.25 10.09
C ALA A 11 16.75 -11.17 11.33
N PRO A 12 16.87 -10.62 12.56
CA PRO A 12 16.77 -11.39 13.79
C PRO A 12 15.45 -12.17 13.89
N ALA A 13 15.49 -13.38 14.45
CA ALA A 13 14.30 -14.20 14.64
C ALA A 13 13.26 -13.47 15.52
N GLY A 14 12.02 -13.38 15.03
CA GLY A 14 10.91 -12.71 15.73
C GLY A 14 10.83 -11.19 15.53
N GLN A 15 11.69 -10.60 14.70
CA GLN A 15 11.59 -9.20 14.32
C GLN A 15 10.69 -9.04 13.09
N TRP A 16 9.64 -8.22 13.23
CA TRP A 16 8.85 -7.77 12.09
C TRP A 16 9.71 -6.89 11.17
N TRP A 17 9.64 -7.12 9.87
CA TRP A 17 10.38 -6.34 8.87
C TRP A 17 9.44 -5.85 7.77
N PRO A 18 9.57 -4.60 7.30
CA PRO A 18 8.78 -4.12 6.18
C PRO A 18 9.10 -4.94 4.93
N SER A 19 8.06 -5.33 4.19
CA SER A 19 8.23 -6.09 2.95
C SER A 19 9.16 -5.34 1.98
N PRO A 20 10.16 -6.02 1.37
CA PRO A 20 11.06 -5.39 0.42
C PRO A 20 10.35 -5.01 -0.90
N VAL A 21 9.09 -5.40 -1.09
CA VAL A 21 8.28 -5.08 -2.27
C VAL A 21 8.11 -3.57 -2.50
N LEU A 22 8.32 -2.74 -1.48
CA LEU A 22 8.30 -1.28 -1.60
C LEU A 22 9.65 -0.69 -2.04
N GLU A 23 10.69 -1.52 -2.18
CA GLU A 23 12.02 -1.10 -2.59
C GLU A 23 12.17 -1.25 -4.12
N PRO A 24 12.43 -0.14 -4.86
CA PRO A 24 12.55 -0.18 -6.32
C PRO A 24 13.58 -1.18 -6.86
N ALA A 25 14.71 -1.34 -6.18
CA ALA A 25 15.76 -2.29 -6.58
C ALA A 25 15.29 -3.75 -6.46
N TRP A 26 14.53 -4.06 -5.41
CA TRP A 26 14.00 -5.40 -5.19
C TRP A 26 12.94 -5.75 -6.24
N LEU A 27 12.04 -4.79 -6.55
CA LEU A 27 11.05 -4.96 -7.61
C LEU A 27 11.69 -5.26 -8.96
N ARG A 28 12.73 -4.52 -9.35
CA ARG A 28 13.43 -4.78 -10.62
C ARG A 28 14.06 -6.17 -10.69
N ALA A 29 14.55 -6.69 -9.56
CA ALA A 29 15.16 -8.01 -9.50
C ALA A 29 14.13 -9.16 -9.57
N HIS A 30 12.90 -8.95 -9.07
CA HIS A 30 11.89 -10.00 -8.91
C HIS A 30 10.63 -9.79 -9.76
N ALA A 31 10.62 -8.80 -10.67
CA ALA A 31 9.44 -8.41 -11.44
C ALA A 31 8.82 -9.58 -12.22
N ALA A 32 9.65 -10.51 -12.71
CA ALA A 32 9.20 -11.68 -13.47
C ALA A 32 8.41 -12.71 -12.63
N GLU A 33 8.46 -12.59 -11.30
CA GLU A 33 7.80 -13.48 -10.34
C GLU A 33 6.48 -12.90 -9.81
N LEU A 34 6.11 -11.68 -10.24
CA LEU A 34 5.00 -10.91 -9.69
C LEU A 34 3.98 -10.60 -10.77
N ASP A 35 2.71 -10.92 -10.50
CA ASP A 35 1.59 -10.48 -11.35
C ASP A 35 1.02 -9.14 -10.89
N VAL A 36 1.17 -8.82 -9.59
CA VAL A 36 0.56 -7.66 -8.94
C VAL A 36 1.32 -7.30 -7.67
N VAL A 37 1.34 -6.01 -7.32
CA VAL A 37 1.82 -5.53 -6.01
C VAL A 37 0.64 -4.98 -5.24
N HIS A 38 0.26 -5.65 -4.15
CA HIS A 38 -0.81 -5.20 -3.25
C HIS A 38 -0.22 -4.55 -2.00
N VAL A 39 -0.45 -3.24 -1.84
CA VAL A 39 -0.03 -2.46 -0.67
C VAL A 39 -1.22 -2.24 0.25
N HIS A 40 -1.04 -2.58 1.53
CA HIS A 40 -1.99 -2.30 2.60
C HIS A 40 -1.35 -1.43 3.69
N PHE A 41 -0.11 -1.76 4.07
CA PHE A 41 0.69 -1.05 5.09
C PHE A 41 2.16 -0.94 4.65
N GLY A 42 2.98 -0.26 5.43
CA GLY A 42 4.42 -0.08 5.24
C GLY A 42 4.79 1.15 4.40
N PHE A 43 3.83 1.79 3.73
CA PHE A 43 4.07 3.04 3.00
C PHE A 43 4.11 4.26 3.92
N GLU A 44 3.55 4.15 5.14
CA GLU A 44 3.57 5.18 6.17
C GLU A 44 4.99 5.56 6.63
N HIS A 45 5.98 4.70 6.38
CA HIS A 45 7.39 4.94 6.68
C HIS A 45 8.17 5.52 5.49
N ARG A 46 7.49 5.85 4.39
CA ARG A 46 8.11 6.33 3.15
C ARG A 46 7.85 7.80 2.94
N THR A 47 8.86 8.46 2.39
CA THR A 47 8.74 9.84 1.89
C THR A 47 7.93 9.85 0.59
N VAL A 48 7.37 11.02 0.27
CA VAL A 48 6.62 11.23 -0.98
C VAL A 48 7.49 10.92 -2.20
N GLU A 49 8.78 11.29 -2.15
CA GLU A 49 9.76 11.04 -3.19
C GLU A 49 9.98 9.54 -3.41
N GLN A 50 10.14 8.77 -2.33
CA GLN A 50 10.25 7.31 -2.39
C GLN A 50 8.99 6.66 -2.98
N LEU A 51 7.80 7.16 -2.63
CA LEU A 51 6.55 6.63 -3.19
C LEU A 51 6.40 6.96 -4.68
N ARG A 52 6.85 8.14 -5.11
CA ARG A 52 6.87 8.51 -6.53
C ARG A 52 7.83 7.63 -7.32
N GLU A 53 9.01 7.36 -6.77
CA GLU A 53 9.97 6.42 -7.36
C GLU A 53 9.37 5.03 -7.48
N LEU A 54 8.78 4.51 -6.39
CA LEU A 54 8.09 3.22 -6.38
C LEU A 54 7.04 3.12 -7.50
N VAL A 55 6.14 4.10 -7.58
CA VAL A 55 5.10 4.16 -8.63
C VAL A 55 5.71 4.20 -10.03
N ALA A 56 6.78 4.98 -10.23
CA ALA A 56 7.46 5.07 -11.51
C ALA A 56 8.05 3.71 -11.94
N VAL A 57 8.64 2.97 -11.00
CA VAL A 57 9.20 1.63 -11.23
C VAL A 57 8.10 0.60 -11.50
N LEU A 58 7.00 0.62 -10.74
CA LEU A 58 5.86 -0.26 -11.01
C LEU A 58 5.31 -0.05 -12.44
N ARG A 59 5.22 1.21 -12.87
CA ARG A 59 4.83 1.55 -14.24
C ARG A 59 5.84 1.07 -15.29
N GLU A 60 7.14 1.27 -15.05
CA GLU A 60 8.23 0.79 -15.91
C GLU A 60 8.14 -0.72 -16.12
N LEU A 61 7.91 -1.46 -15.03
CA LEU A 61 7.81 -2.92 -15.01
C LEU A 61 6.46 -3.45 -15.48
N ARG A 62 5.47 -2.57 -15.71
CA ARG A 62 4.07 -2.93 -16.00
C ARG A 62 3.43 -3.81 -14.91
N LEU A 63 3.83 -3.59 -13.65
CA LEU A 63 3.27 -4.26 -12.48
C LEU A 63 2.09 -3.44 -11.94
N PRO A 64 0.85 -3.97 -11.95
CA PRO A 64 -0.30 -3.28 -11.39
C PRO A 64 -0.15 -3.08 -9.88
N LEU A 65 -0.41 -1.86 -9.42
CA LEU A 65 -0.54 -1.54 -8.01
C LEU A 65 -1.99 -1.73 -7.56
N VAL A 66 -2.21 -2.56 -6.56
CA VAL A 66 -3.48 -2.60 -5.80
C VAL A 66 -3.23 -1.95 -4.44
N LEU A 67 -4.10 -1.04 -4.04
CA LEU A 67 -3.98 -0.32 -2.76
C LEU A 67 -5.20 -0.59 -1.90
N THR A 68 -5.02 -1.11 -0.69
CA THR A 68 -6.07 -1.04 0.33
C THR A 68 -6.00 0.32 1.02
N LEU A 69 -7.00 1.16 0.78
CA LEU A 69 -7.22 2.41 1.49
C LEU A 69 -7.85 2.14 2.85
N HIS A 70 -6.96 1.78 3.78
CA HIS A 70 -7.32 1.52 5.17
C HIS A 70 -7.73 2.82 5.88
N ASP A 71 -6.89 3.86 5.80
CA ASP A 71 -7.09 5.15 6.46
C ASP A 71 -7.02 6.28 5.44
N LEU A 72 -8.08 7.07 5.31
CA LEU A 72 -8.00 8.36 4.59
C LEU A 72 -7.28 9.42 5.43
N ASP A 73 -7.52 9.40 6.73
CA ASP A 73 -6.77 10.12 7.74
C ASP A 73 -6.28 9.07 8.76
N ASN A 74 -4.99 9.07 9.09
CA ASN A 74 -4.40 8.08 9.97
C ASN A 74 -4.61 8.49 11.45
N PRO A 75 -5.41 7.76 12.24
CA PRO A 75 -5.78 8.16 13.60
C PRO A 75 -4.59 8.21 14.58
N HIS A 76 -3.45 7.60 14.21
CA HIS A 76 -2.23 7.61 15.02
C HIS A 76 -1.36 8.84 14.79
N LEU A 77 -1.69 9.69 13.82
CA LEU A 77 -0.93 10.89 13.49
C LEU A 77 -1.63 12.15 13.99
N SER A 78 -0.89 13.00 14.68
CA SER A 78 -1.33 14.37 14.99
C SER A 78 -1.26 15.31 13.79
N ASN A 79 -0.39 15.00 12.82
CA ASN A 79 -0.24 15.74 11.56
C ASN A 79 -0.52 14.81 10.37
N GLN A 80 -1.56 15.13 9.60
CA GLN A 80 -2.02 14.33 8.46
C GLN A 80 -1.33 14.69 7.14
N LEU A 81 -0.51 15.76 7.07
CA LEU A 81 0.02 16.27 5.81
C LEU A 81 0.87 15.23 5.05
N ALA A 82 1.73 14.51 5.77
CA ALA A 82 2.57 13.48 5.15
C ALA A 82 1.75 12.28 4.66
N HIS A 83 0.75 11.86 5.44
CA HIS A 83 -0.15 10.76 5.06
C HIS A 83 -0.99 11.12 3.84
N ALA A 84 -1.61 12.31 3.84
CA ALA A 84 -2.38 12.81 2.71
C ALA A 84 -1.52 12.90 1.44
N ALA A 85 -0.30 13.45 1.55
CA ALA A 85 0.63 13.54 0.41
C ALA A 85 1.08 12.16 -0.11
N ALA A 86 1.18 11.15 0.76
CA ALA A 86 1.43 9.77 0.34
C ALA A 86 0.23 9.21 -0.45
N LEU A 87 -1.00 9.43 0.02
CA LEU A 87 -2.22 9.00 -0.69
C LEU A 87 -2.38 9.69 -2.04
N ASP A 88 -2.01 10.98 -2.14
CA ASP A 88 -2.02 11.73 -3.41
C ASP A 88 -1.06 11.15 -4.47
N VAL A 89 -0.05 10.39 -4.05
CA VAL A 89 0.84 9.65 -4.96
C VAL A 89 0.25 8.28 -5.30
N LEU A 90 -0.21 7.55 -4.29
CA LEU A 90 -0.56 6.14 -4.44
C LEU A 90 -1.94 5.92 -5.06
N VAL A 91 -2.96 6.68 -4.67
CA VAL A 91 -4.34 6.48 -5.14
C VAL A 91 -4.46 6.65 -6.66
N PRO A 92 -3.94 7.73 -7.27
CA PRO A 92 -4.07 7.91 -8.72
C PRO A 92 -3.22 6.91 -9.53
N ALA A 93 -2.18 6.34 -8.92
CA ALA A 93 -1.31 5.35 -9.53
C ALA A 93 -1.83 3.92 -9.45
N ALA A 94 -2.75 3.65 -8.51
CA ALA A 94 -3.27 2.31 -8.29
C ALA A 94 -4.17 1.87 -9.45
N ALA A 95 -3.91 0.67 -9.97
CA ALA A 95 -4.79 0.00 -10.92
C ALA A 95 -6.14 -0.38 -10.28
N ALA A 96 -6.14 -0.64 -8.96
CA ALA A 96 -7.36 -0.80 -8.18
C ALA A 96 -7.15 -0.29 -6.74
N CYS A 97 -8.17 0.40 -6.22
CA CYS A 97 -8.24 0.75 -4.80
C CYS A 97 -9.31 -0.09 -4.11
N LEU A 98 -8.98 -0.65 -2.95
CA LEU A 98 -9.91 -1.35 -2.07
C LEU A 98 -10.23 -0.47 -0.86
N THR A 99 -11.48 -0.42 -0.42
CA THR A 99 -11.88 0.25 0.82
C THR A 99 -12.64 -0.70 1.73
N LEU A 100 -12.52 -0.47 3.04
CA LEU A 100 -13.20 -1.28 4.07
C LEU A 100 -14.41 -0.56 4.68
N THR A 101 -14.57 0.73 4.44
CA THR A 101 -15.65 1.53 5.01
C THR A 101 -16.47 2.25 3.94
N PRO A 102 -17.79 2.45 4.16
CA PRO A 102 -18.60 3.28 3.27
C PRO A 102 -18.08 4.71 3.11
N GLY A 103 -17.55 5.30 4.21
CA GLY A 103 -16.98 6.65 4.20
C GLY A 103 -15.79 6.76 3.26
N ALA A 104 -14.83 5.83 3.35
CA ALA A 104 -13.70 5.80 2.42
C ALA A 104 -14.16 5.57 0.97
N GLY A 105 -15.19 4.74 0.77
CA GLY A 105 -15.81 4.52 -0.53
C GLY A 105 -16.40 5.78 -1.18
N ALA A 106 -17.07 6.64 -0.39
CA ALA A 106 -17.66 7.88 -0.89
C ALA A 106 -16.63 8.99 -1.13
N GLU A 107 -15.58 9.02 -0.31
CA GLU A 107 -14.61 10.12 -0.30
C GLU A 107 -13.49 9.94 -1.34
N THR A 108 -13.15 8.69 -1.69
CA THR A 108 -12.10 8.41 -2.68
C THR A 108 -12.41 9.00 -4.07
N PRO A 109 -13.63 8.84 -4.64
CA PRO A 109 -13.98 9.50 -5.90
C PRO A 109 -13.97 11.03 -5.78
N ARG A 110 -14.33 11.58 -4.63
CA ARG A 110 -14.35 13.04 -4.40
C ARG A 110 -12.95 13.65 -4.41
N ARG A 111 -11.96 12.96 -3.85
CA ARG A 111 -10.57 13.45 -3.75
C ARG A 111 -9.76 13.17 -5.01
N TRP A 112 -9.90 11.97 -5.60
CA TRP A 112 -9.00 11.50 -6.66
C TRP A 112 -9.70 11.08 -7.95
N GLY A 113 -11.04 11.10 -8.02
CA GLY A 113 -11.79 10.60 -9.18
C GLY A 113 -11.70 9.08 -9.38
N VAL A 114 -11.17 8.35 -8.38
CA VAL A 114 -11.02 6.88 -8.41
C VAL A 114 -12.18 6.24 -7.67
N THR A 115 -12.86 5.28 -8.31
CA THR A 115 -13.91 4.48 -7.68
C THR A 115 -13.32 3.23 -7.04
N PRO A 116 -13.23 3.14 -5.70
CA PRO A 116 -12.69 1.97 -5.05
C PRO A 116 -13.70 0.81 -5.05
N THR A 117 -13.19 -0.41 -5.02
CA THR A 117 -14.00 -1.60 -4.73
C THR A 117 -14.10 -1.78 -3.22
N ARG A 118 -15.33 -1.85 -2.69
CA ARG A 118 -15.53 -2.11 -1.27
C ARG A 118 -15.39 -3.61 -1.00
N GLY A 119 -14.49 -3.99 -0.10
CA GLY A 119 -14.41 -5.37 0.37
C GLY A 119 -15.65 -5.77 1.19
N PRO A 120 -16.00 -7.07 1.27
CA PRO A 120 -17.00 -7.53 2.23
C PRO A 120 -16.55 -7.17 3.66
N PRO A 121 -17.48 -6.86 4.58
CA PRO A 121 -17.13 -6.58 5.97
C PRO A 121 -16.39 -7.80 6.56
N PRO A 122 -15.39 -7.59 7.43
CA PRO A 122 -14.70 -8.70 8.06
C PRO A 122 -15.71 -9.56 8.81
N HIS A 123 -15.73 -10.87 8.51
CA HIS A 123 -16.54 -11.82 9.25
C HIS A 123 -15.96 -11.93 10.66
N VAL A 124 -16.74 -11.54 11.67
CA VAL A 124 -16.44 -11.83 13.07
C VAL A 124 -16.87 -13.28 13.30
N GLY A 125 -15.92 -14.20 13.29
CA GLY A 125 -16.09 -15.61 13.66
C GLY A 125 -15.65 -15.86 15.09
#